data_AF-A0A506QCQ4-F1
#
_entry.id   AF-A0A506QCQ4-F1
#
_cell.length_a   1.000
_cell.length_b   1.000
_cell.length_c   1.000
_cell.angle_alpha   90.00
_cell.angle_beta   90.00
_cell.angle_gamma   90.00
#
_symmetry.space_group_name_H-M   'P 1'
#
loop_
_entity.id
_entity.type
_entity.pdbx_description
1 polymer ?
#
loop_
_entity_poly.entity_id
_entity_poly.type
_entity_poly.pdbx_seq_one_letter_code
_entity_poly.pdbx_strand_id
1 'polypeptide(L)' 'MFSGTVAQEFLLSTHKPEDMDDVHAVVGHAVSSLLRSGQTAGIQDIITFLRNKEAQSVNGQRELYARAIHIVKSLVN' A
#
# COMPACT_ATOMS: atom_id res chain seq x y z
N MET A 1 0.60 -6.96 -21.95
CA MET A 1 1.79 -6.55 -21.20
C MET A 1 1.31 -5.63 -20.10
N PHE A 2 1.24 -6.10 -18.86
CA PHE A 2 0.78 -5.30 -17.73
C PHE A 2 2.00 -4.77 -16.97
N SER A 3 2.10 -3.44 -16.89
CA SER A 3 3.26 -2.72 -16.36
C SER A 3 3.43 -2.94 -14.87
N GLY A 4 4.47 -3.70 -14.50
CA GLY A 4 4.94 -3.88 -13.11
C GLY A 4 5.67 -2.67 -12.54
N THR A 5 5.57 -1.50 -13.16
CA THR A 5 6.37 -0.31 -12.86
C THR A 5 5.90 0.41 -11.60
N VAL A 6 4.58 0.49 -11.37
CA VAL A 6 4.01 1.28 -10.25
C VAL A 6 4.33 0.70 -8.87
N ALA A 7 4.44 -0.63 -8.76
CA ALA A 7 4.81 -1.29 -7.51
C ALA A 7 6.30 -1.10 -7.18
N GLN A 8 7.16 -0.99 -8.20
CA GLN A 8 8.60 -0.75 -8.02
C GLN A 8 8.90 0.69 -7.62
N GLU A 9 8.21 1.67 -8.20
CA GLU A 9 8.42 3.09 -7.89
C GLU A 9 8.02 3.44 -6.44
N PHE A 10 7.02 2.74 -5.89
CA PHE A 10 6.65 2.88 -4.47
C PHE A 10 7.73 2.35 -3.53
N LEU A 11 8.33 1.20 -3.85
CA LEU A 11 9.41 0.60 -3.05
C LEU A 11 10.69 1.45 -3.07
N LEU A 12 10.89 2.30 -4.09
CA LEU A 12 12.05 3.18 -4.22
C LEU A 12 11.85 4.58 -3.60
N SER A 13 10.65 4.94 -3.14
CA SER A 13 10.37 6.29 -2.63
C SER A 13 10.92 6.47 -1.21
N THR A 14 11.75 7.51 -1.02
CA THR A 14 12.52 7.78 0.20
C THR A 14 11.73 8.61 1.24
N HIS A 15 11.02 7.96 2.15
CA HIS A 15 10.57 8.56 3.43
C HIS A 15 11.37 7.98 4.61
N LYS A 16 11.18 8.52 5.82
CA LYS A 16 11.99 8.23 7.02
C LYS A 16 12.08 6.71 7.30
N PRO A 17 13.28 6.12 7.45
CA PRO A 17 13.48 4.66 7.37
C PRO A 17 12.79 3.85 8.48
N GLU A 18 12.67 4.40 9.69
CA GLU A 18 12.11 3.69 10.86
C GLU A 18 10.59 3.49 10.83
N ASP A 19 9.85 4.28 10.04
CA ASP A 19 8.38 4.23 9.91
C ASP A 19 7.95 3.62 8.56
N MET A 20 8.91 3.42 7.66
CA MET A 20 8.67 2.96 6.29
C MET A 20 8.66 1.46 6.12
N ASP A 21 9.39 0.71 6.95
CA ASP A 21 9.45 -0.75 6.81
C ASP A 21 8.07 -1.38 7.04
N ASP A 22 7.35 -0.92 8.07
CA ASP A 22 5.97 -1.32 8.34
C ASP A 22 5.00 -0.89 7.23
N VAL A 23 5.16 0.32 6.67
CA VAL A 23 4.29 0.80 5.58
C VAL A 23 4.58 0.03 4.28
N HIS A 24 5.84 -0.21 3.94
CA HIS A 24 6.23 -1.02 2.80
C HIS A 24 5.78 -2.47 2.94
N ALA A 25 5.86 -3.05 4.15
CA ALA A 25 5.36 -4.39 4.42
C ALA A 25 3.83 -4.46 4.22
N VAL A 26 3.09 -3.48 4.72
CA VAL A 26 1.63 -3.40 4.57
C VAL A 26 1.21 -3.23 3.11
N VAL A 27 1.88 -2.35 2.36
CA VAL A 27 1.59 -2.14 0.93
C VAL A 27 2.03 -3.34 0.10
N GLY A 28 3.21 -3.92 0.36
CA GLY A 28 3.69 -5.13 -0.30
C GLY A 28 2.76 -6.33 -0.04
N HIS A 29 2.22 -6.44 1.18
CA HIS A 29 1.20 -7.44 1.52
C HIS A 29 -0.11 -7.20 0.76
N ALA A 30 -0.55 -5.94 0.62
CA ALA A 30 -1.73 -5.59 -0.16
C ALA A 30 -1.55 -5.94 -1.65
N VAL A 31 -0.42 -5.56 -2.25
CA VAL A 31 -0.06 -5.86 -3.64
C VAL A 31 0.00 -7.37 -3.86
N SER A 32 0.73 -8.10 -3.00
CA SER A 32 0.83 -9.56 -3.08
C SER A 32 -0.53 -10.25 -2.94
N SER A 33 -1.39 -9.74 -2.04
CA SER A 33 -2.74 -10.26 -1.85
C SER A 33 -3.64 -10.03 -3.07
N LEU A 34 -3.56 -8.87 -3.70
CA LEU A 34 -4.31 -8.55 -4.92
C LEU A 34 -3.86 -9.43 -6.09
N LEU A 35 -2.54 -9.55 -6.29
CA LEU A 35 -1.96 -10.38 -7.35
C LEU A 35 -2.29 -11.86 -7.16
N ARG A 36 -2.22 -12.38 -5.93
CA ARG A 36 -2.59 -13.77 -5.61
C ARG A 36 -4.07 -14.06 -5.90
N SER A 37 -4.93 -13.07 -5.72
CA SER A 37 -6.36 -13.17 -6.06
C SER A 37 -6.65 -12.98 -7.56
N GLY A 38 -5.63 -12.80 -8.40
CA GLY A 38 -5.77 -12.55 -9.83
C GLY A 38 -6.25 -11.13 -10.17
N GLN A 39 -6.28 -10.23 -9.19
CA GLN A 39 -6.72 -8.86 -9.34
C GLN A 39 -5.53 -7.96 -9.72
N THR A 40 -5.79 -6.88 -10.45
CA THR A 40 -4.77 -5.88 -10.77
C THR A 40 -4.36 -5.14 -9.51
N ALA A 41 -3.05 -5.05 -9.25
CA ALA A 41 -2.50 -4.21 -8.19
C ALA A 41 -2.39 -2.74 -8.66
N GLY A 42 -3.50 -2.17 -9.10
CA GLY A 42 -3.58 -0.74 -9.42
C GLY A 42 -3.54 0.09 -8.15
N ILE A 43 -3.12 1.35 -8.26
CA ILE A 43 -3.05 2.24 -7.09
C ILE A 43 -4.42 2.36 -6.39
N GLN A 44 -5.51 2.42 -7.18
CA GLN A 44 -6.87 2.48 -6.65
C GLN A 44 -7.29 1.18 -5.91
N ASP A 45 -6.87 0.02 -6.41
CA ASP A 45 -7.11 -1.28 -5.78
C ASP A 45 -6.36 -1.40 -4.45
N ILE A 46 -5.11 -0.95 -4.42
CA ILE A 46 -4.28 -0.91 -3.20
C ILE A 46 -4.92 -0.01 -2.16
N ILE A 47 -5.36 1.20 -2.53
CA ILE A 47 -6.06 2.12 -1.63
C ILE A 47 -7.33 1.49 -1.05
N THR A 48 -8.10 0.80 -1.89
CA THR A 48 -9.34 0.12 -1.47
C THR A 48 -9.06 -1.00 -0.48
N PHE A 49 -8.01 -1.80 -0.74
CA PHE A 49 -7.58 -2.87 0.16
C PHE A 49 -7.14 -2.30 1.52
N LEU A 50 -6.31 -1.25 1.52
CA LEU A 50 -5.82 -0.62 2.73
C LEU A 50 -6.96 0.03 3.55
N ARG A 51 -7.92 0.70 2.89
CA ARG A 51 -9.14 1.24 3.53
C ARG A 51 -9.95 0.16 4.23
N ASN A 52 -10.11 -1.00 3.60
CA ASN A 52 -10.84 -2.12 4.19
C ASN A 52 -10.12 -2.66 5.43
N LYS A 53 -8.79 -2.72 5.41
CA LYS A 53 -7.98 -3.12 6.57
C LYS A 53 -7.96 -2.06 7.68
N GLU A 54 -7.95 -0.78 7.32
CA GLU A 54 -8.07 0.33 8.26
C GLU A 54 -9.39 0.23 9.06
N ALA A 55 -10.52 -0.02 8.38
CA ALA A 55 -11.84 -0.14 9.00
C ALA A 55 -11.98 -1.36 9.94
N GLN A 56 -11.16 -2.40 9.73
CA GLN A 56 -11.15 -3.62 10.54
C GLN A 56 -10.07 -3.61 11.64
N SER A 57 -9.26 -2.55 11.74
CA SER A 57 -8.11 -2.49 12.63
C SER A 57 -8.37 -1.70 13.91
N VAL A 58 -7.69 -2.13 14.99
CA VAL A 58 -7.66 -1.40 16.27
C VAL A 58 -6.60 -0.29 16.25
N ASN A 59 -6.76 0.75 17.08
CA ASN A 59 -6.10 2.06 17.00
C ASN A 59 -4.65 2.07 16.45
N GLY A 60 -3.72 1.29 16.99
CA GLY A 60 -2.32 1.32 16.53
C GLY A 60 -2.08 0.81 15.11
N GLN A 61 -2.83 -0.21 14.67
CA GLN A 61 -2.75 -0.71 13.28
C GLN A 61 -3.50 0.21 12.33
N ARG A 62 -4.57 0.87 12.81
CA ARG A 62 -5.36 1.82 12.03
C ARG A 62 -4.53 2.99 11.53
N GLU A 63 -3.69 3.55 12.40
CA GLU A 63 -2.78 4.65 12.05
C GLU A 63 -1.77 4.24 10.97
N LEU A 64 -1.27 3.01 11.03
CA LEU A 64 -0.36 2.46 10.02
C LEU A 64 -1.04 2.35 8.65
N TYR A 65 -2.27 1.82 8.58
CA TYR A 65 -3.04 1.78 7.33
C TYR A 65 -3.37 3.18 6.81
N ALA A 66 -3.70 4.13 7.69
CA ALA A 66 -3.96 5.51 7.28
C ALA A 66 -2.72 6.19 6.68
N ARG A 67 -1.53 5.96 7.24
CA ARG A 67 -0.25 6.43 6.67
C ARG A 67 0.02 5.78 5.32
N ALA A 68 -0.14 4.46 5.20
CA ALA A 68 0.01 3.75 3.93
C ALA A 68 -0.91 4.31 2.83
N ILE A 69 -2.17 4.58 3.16
CA ILE A 69 -3.13 5.20 2.23
C ILE A 69 -2.66 6.59 1.78
N HIS A 70 -2.13 7.40 2.70
CA HIS A 70 -1.65 8.74 2.41
C HIS A 70 -0.47 8.73 1.42
N ILE A 71 0.53 7.87 1.65
CA ILE A 71 1.70 7.76 0.76
C ILE A 71 1.28 7.23 -0.61
N VAL A 72 0.46 6.18 -0.67
CA VAL A 72 -0.01 5.61 -1.93
C VAL A 72 -0.82 6.63 -2.74
N LYS A 73 -1.65 7.46 -2.09
CA LYS A 73 -2.37 8.57 -2.76
C LYS A 73 -1.42 9.65 -3.29
N SER A 74 -0.32 9.91 -2.59
CA SER A 74 0.69 10.89 -3.00
C SER A 74 1.44 10.50 -4.27
N LEU A 75 1.38 9.24 -4.71
CA LEU A 75 1.98 8.78 -5.97
C LEU A 75 1.11 9.06 -7.21
N VAL A 76 -0.16 9.40 -7.03
CA VAL A 76 -1.13 9.58 -8.13
C VAL A 76 -1.30 11.06 -8.49
N ASN A 77 -0.58 11.95 -7.81
CA ASN A 77 -0.55 13.39 -8.04
C ASN A 77 0.81 13.79 -8.62
#